data_AF-A0A7Z7VNH3-F1
#
_entry.id   AF-A0A7Z7VNH3-F1
#
_cell.length_a   1.000
_cell.length_b   1.000
_cell.length_c   1.000
_cell.angle_alpha   90.00
_cell.angle_beta   90.00
_cell.angle_gamma   90.00
#
_symmetry.space_group_name_H-M   'P 1'
#
loop_
_entity.id
_entity.type
_entity.pdbx_description
1 polymer ?
#
loop_
_entity_poly.entity_id
_entity_poly.type
_entity_poly.pdbx_seq_one_letter_code
_entity_poly.pdbx_strand_id
1 'polypeptide(L)' 'MTQKDYLNAAKKKLGITWDELAKKSNIHPRALKTYRMPYESKDYRAMPPLAKDAIERLLNELQ' A
#
# COMPACT_ATOMS: atom_id res chain seq x y z
N MET A 1 -1.16 -6.54 13.19
CA MET A 1 -0.72 -5.46 12.27
C MET A 1 -1.81 -5.26 11.24
N THR A 2 -2.42 -4.08 11.14
CA THR A 2 -3.50 -3.86 10.17
C THR A 2 -2.93 -3.56 8.78
N GLN A 3 -3.76 -3.69 7.73
CA GLN A 3 -3.38 -3.32 6.37
C GLN A 3 -2.93 -1.85 6.27
N LYS A 4 -3.62 -0.96 7.00
CA LYS A 4 -3.25 0.45 7.10
C LYS A 4 -1.87 0.63 7.72
N ASP A 5 -1.56 -0.10 8.79
CA ASP A 5 -0.24 -0.04 9.44
C ASP A 5 0.87 -0.55 8.50
N TYR A 6 0.60 -1.64 7.77
CA TYR A 6 1.51 -2.17 6.76
C TYR A 6 1.81 -1.16 5.66
N LEU A 7 0.79 -0.53 5.09
CA LEU A 7 0.96 0.48 4.05
C LEU A 7 1.69 1.72 4.57
N ASN A 8 1.41 2.15 5.80
CA ASN A 8 2.13 3.26 6.44
C ASN A 8 3.61 2.91 6.68
N ALA A 9 3.91 1.70 7.14
CA ALA A 9 5.28 1.23 7.35
C ALA A 9 6.04 1.14 6.02
N ALA A 10 5.42 0.57 4.98
CA ALA A 10 5.99 0.48 3.64
C ALA A 10 6.33 1.88 3.09
N LYS A 11 5.37 2.80 3.13
CA LYS A 11 5.56 4.21 2.74
C LYS A 11 6.71 4.86 3.50
N LYS A 12 6.74 4.71 4.83
CA LYS A 12 7.78 5.29 5.69
C LYS A 12 9.17 4.72 5.37
N LYS A 13 9.27 3.41 5.10
CA LYS A 13 10.53 2.76 4.72
C LYS A 13 11.02 3.24 3.34
N LEU A 14 10.11 3.41 2.39
CA LEU A 14 10.40 3.90 1.05
C LEU A 14 10.70 5.42 1.00
N GLY A 15 10.27 6.19 2.01
CA GLY A 15 10.43 7.65 2.02
C GLY A 15 9.61 8.38 0.95
N ILE A 16 8.58 7.73 0.40
CA ILE A 16 7.79 8.25 -0.73
C ILE A 16 6.38 8.69 -0.32
N THR A 17 5.71 9.39 -1.23
CA THR A 17 4.29 9.75 -1.11
C THR A 17 3.36 8.58 -1.47
N TRP A 18 2.07 8.72 -1.19
CA TRP A 18 1.08 7.69 -1.55
C TRP A 18 0.92 7.53 -3.06
N ASP A 19 1.01 8.63 -3.81
CA ASP A 19 0.90 8.61 -5.27
C ASP A 19 2.14 7.97 -5.90
N GLU A 20 3.32 8.21 -5.34
CA GLU A 20 4.53 7.51 -5.74
C GLU A 20 4.51 6.03 -5.37
N LEU A 21 3.97 5.66 -4.20
CA LEU A 21 3.80 4.26 -3.82
C LEU A 21 2.87 3.56 -4.83
N ALA A 22 1.73 4.17 -5.17
CA ALA A 22 0.82 3.69 -6.19
C ALA A 22 1.53 3.52 -7.56
N LYS A 23 2.26 4.55 -7.99
CA LYS A 23 2.97 4.55 -9.27
C LYS A 23 4.07 3.49 -9.32
N LYS A 24 4.90 3.39 -8.30
CA LYS A 24 6.01 2.42 -8.25
C LYS A 24 5.48 0.99 -8.12
N SER A 25 4.47 0.75 -7.30
CA SER A 25 3.87 -0.59 -7.11
C SER A 25 2.90 -0.98 -8.22
N ASN A 26 2.71 -0.13 -9.23
CA ASN A 26 1.73 -0.31 -10.30
C ASN A 26 0.30 -0.55 -9.77
N ILE A 27 -0.03 0.02 -8.61
CA ILE A 27 -1.36 -0.03 -8.02
C ILE A 27 -2.11 1.25 -8.42
N HIS A 28 -3.34 1.11 -8.89
CA HIS A 28 -4.16 2.28 -9.21
C HIS A 28 -4.38 3.16 -7.95
N PRO A 29 -4.15 4.50 -8.00
CA PRO A 29 -4.22 5.36 -6.81
C PRO A 29 -5.57 5.28 -6.07
N ARG A 30 -6.66 5.12 -6.82
CA ARG A 30 -8.00 4.92 -6.26
C ARG A 30 -8.13 3.63 -5.45
N ALA A 31 -7.49 2.54 -5.88
CA ALA A 31 -7.46 1.28 -5.15
C ALA A 31 -6.61 1.39 -3.88
N LEU A 32 -5.42 2.01 -4.00
CA LEU A 32 -4.56 2.27 -2.84
C LEU A 32 -5.28 3.12 -1.78
N LYS A 33 -6.10 4.09 -2.21
CA LYS A 33 -6.93 4.89 -1.29
C LYS A 33 -7.91 4.05 -0.48
N THR A 34 -8.53 3.02 -1.08
CA THR A 34 -9.40 2.09 -0.33
C THR A 34 -8.61 1.14 0.57
N TYR A 35 -7.39 0.77 0.17
CA TYR A 35 -6.57 -0.14 0.97
C TYR A 35 -6.00 0.51 2.24
N ARG A 36 -5.72 1.82 2.21
CA ARG A 36 -5.24 2.56 3.39
C ARG A 36 -6.36 2.98 4.36
N MET A 37 -7.62 2.68 4.06
CA MET A 37 -8.73 2.99 4.97
C MET A 37 -8.70 2.09 6.21
N PRO A 38 -9.18 2.59 7.37
CA PRO A 38 -9.41 1.74 8.54
C PRO A 38 -10.51 0.71 8.23
N TYR A 39 -10.44 -0.45 8.89
CA TYR A 39 -11.39 -1.56 8.69
C TYR A 39 -12.87 -1.16 8.91
N GLU A 40 -13.12 -0.21 9.81
CA GLU A 40 -14.46 0.31 10.12
C GLU A 40 -15.05 1.22 9.02
N SER A 41 -14.24 1.61 8.02
CA SER A 41 -14.72 2.44 6.92
C SER A 41 -15.55 1.64 5.93
N LYS A 42 -16.70 2.19 5.50
CA LYS A 42 -17.55 1.61 4.46
C LYS A 42 -16.81 1.41 3.12
N ASP A 43 -15.78 2.20 2.86
CA ASP A 43 -14.95 2.13 1.65
C ASP A 43 -13.71 1.24 1.82
N TYR A 44 -13.56 0.57 2.97
CA TYR A 44 -12.47 -0.37 3.19
C TYR A 44 -12.56 -1.52 2.19
N ARG A 45 -11.43 -1.79 1.53
CA ARG A 45 -11.24 -3.00 0.74
C ARG A 45 -9.99 -3.71 1.20
N ALA A 46 -10.10 -5.02 1.35
CA ALA A 46 -8.94 -5.87 1.54
C ALA A 46 -8.03 -5.77 0.31
N MET A 47 -6.74 -5.61 0.56
CA MET A 47 -5.73 -5.56 -0.47
C MET A 47 -5.53 -6.98 -1.03
N PRO A 48 -5.65 -7.16 -2.35
CA PRO A 48 -5.43 -8.47 -2.97
C PRO A 48 -3.96 -8.89 -2.85
N PRO A 49 -3.66 -10.21 -2.85
CA PRO A 49 -2.29 -10.72 -2.75
C PRO A 49 -1.33 -10.08 -3.77
N LEU A 50 -1.77 -9.90 -5.02
CA LEU A 50 -0.97 -9.26 -6.08
C LEU A 50 -0.52 -7.82 -5.72
N ALA A 51 -1.37 -7.05 -5.06
CA ALA A 51 -1.03 -5.70 -4.63
C ALA A 51 -0.04 -5.72 -3.45
N LYS A 52 -0.17 -6.70 -2.55
CA LYS A 52 0.79 -6.94 -1.47
C LYS A 52 2.16 -7.29 -2.05
N ASP A 53 2.22 -8.24 -2.97
CA ASP A 53 3.45 -8.69 -3.62
C ASP A 53 4.16 -7.56 -4.35
N ALA A 54 3.42 -6.67 -5.03
CA ALA A 54 4.00 -5.52 -5.70
C ALA A 54 4.68 -4.53 -4.73
N ILE A 55 4.09 -4.32 -3.55
CA ILE A 55 4.69 -3.49 -2.50
C ILE A 55 5.88 -4.20 -1.87
N GLU A 56 5.80 -5.51 -1.64
CA GLU A 56 6.92 -6.30 -1.09
C GLU A 56 8.13 -6.30 -2.02
N ARG A 57 7.93 -6.44 -3.34
CA ARG A 57 9.01 -6.32 -4.33
C ARG A 57 9.73 -4.97 -4.20
N LEU A 58 8.98 -3.89 -4.09
CA LEU A 58 9.52 -2.54 -3.88
C LEU A 58 10.30 -2.37 -2.58
N LEU A 59 9.85 -3.01 -1.51
CA LEU A 59 10.55 -2.98 -0.22
C LEU A 59 11.83 -3.80 -0.23
N ASN A 60 11.89 -4.85 -1.07
CA ASN A 60 13.05 -5.70 -1.24
C ASN A 60 14.09 -5.09 -2.20
N GLU A 61 13.67 -4.31 -3.20
CA GLU A 61 14.58 -3.54 -4.07
C GLU A 61 15.38 -2.45 -3.31
N LEU A 62 14.95 -2.10 -2.10
CA LEU A 62 15.60 -1.13 -1.21
C LEU A 62 16.65 -1.75 -0.26
N GLN A 63 16.77 -3.08 -0.23
CA GLN A 63 17.79 -3.80 0.55
C GLN A 63 19.03 -4.10 -0.30
#